data_AF-A0A961RUX9-F1
#
_entry.id   AF-A0A961RUX9-F1
#
_cell.length_a   1.000
_cell.length_b   1.000
_cell.length_c   1.000
_cell.angle_alpha   90.00
_cell.angle_beta   90.00
_cell.angle_gamma   90.00
#
_symmetry.space_group_name_H-M   'P 1'
#
loop_
_entity.id
_entity.type
_entity.pdbx_description
1 polymer ?
#
loop_
_entity_poly.entity_id
_entity_poly.type
_entity_poly.pdbx_seq_one_letter_code
_entity_poly.pdbx_strand_id
1 'polypeptide(L)'
;DHVIMNPPYNHSAQRVSPDQLRSLAHSMGEGGLDPWLRTAAAILKPGGMLHLIWRTERLGDVIAGCQGRFGGLVILPLHSRAGEPAGRLIVRATRGSRAPLAIADGVVLHGEDNKAMPLADAALNGKARLPFPA
;
A
#
# COMPACT_ATOMS: atom_id res chain seq x y z
N ASP A 1 17.57 2.28 2.21
CA ASP A 1 17.31 1.32 1.10
C ASP A 1 15.84 1.14 0.78
N HIS A 2 15.01 0.95 1.81
CA HIS A 2 13.58 0.77 1.68
C HIS A 2 12.83 1.81 2.52
N VAL A 3 11.66 2.24 2.04
CA VAL A 3 10.66 2.95 2.83
C VAL A 3 9.39 2.13 2.77
N ILE A 4 8.80 1.86 3.94
CA ILE A 4 7.56 1.12 4.09
C ILE A 4 6.56 2.07 4.75
N MET A 5 5.36 2.19 4.19
CA MET A 5 4.34 3.08 4.71
C MET A 5 2.95 2.44 4.68
N ASN A 6 2.20 2.72 5.74
CA ASN A 6 0.78 2.44 5.89
C ASN A 6 0.10 3.74 6.34
N PRO A 7 -0.02 4.76 5.45
CA PRO A 7 -0.55 6.05 5.84
C PRO A 7 -2.04 5.94 6.18
N PRO A 8 -2.56 6.77 7.08
CA PRO A 8 -3.98 6.78 7.42
C PRO A 8 -4.83 7.14 6.21
N TYR A 9 -5.94 6.42 6.01
CA TYR A 9 -6.82 6.59 4.84
C TYR A 9 -8.04 7.46 5.10
N ASN A 10 -8.42 7.66 6.37
CA ASN A 10 -9.67 8.30 6.71
C ASN A 10 -9.53 9.81 6.55
N HIS A 11 -10.33 10.37 5.64
CA HIS A 11 -10.75 11.76 5.75
C HIS A 11 -11.76 11.86 6.90
N SER A 12 -11.80 13.02 7.54
CA SER A 12 -12.46 13.42 8.79
C SER A 12 -13.97 13.10 9.00
N ALA A 13 -14.57 12.12 8.33
CA ALA A 13 -16.00 11.84 8.36
C ALA A 13 -16.41 10.47 8.97
N GLN A 14 -15.50 9.66 9.52
CA GLN A 14 -15.89 8.41 10.21
C GLN A 14 -15.27 8.29 11.61
N ARG A 15 -16.17 8.33 12.59
CA ARG A 15 -16.01 8.09 14.04
C ARG A 15 -14.71 8.67 14.61
N VAL A 16 -14.79 9.95 15.01
CA VAL A 16 -13.82 10.58 15.91
C VAL A 16 -13.66 9.65 17.12
N SER A 17 -12.49 9.03 17.24
CA SER A 17 -12.09 8.33 18.47
C SER A 17 -12.21 9.36 19.60
N PRO A 18 -12.82 9.03 20.76
CA PRO A 18 -12.91 9.95 21.91
C PRO A 18 -11.55 10.45 22.41
N ASP A 19 -10.50 9.77 21.98
CA ASP A 19 -9.11 9.96 22.36
C ASP A 19 -8.39 10.89 21.34
N GLN A 20 -8.12 12.13 21.75
CA GLN A 20 -7.57 13.20 20.91
C GLN A 20 -6.20 12.85 20.29
N LEU A 21 -5.40 12.01 20.97
CA LEU A 21 -4.12 11.49 20.46
C LEU A 21 -4.31 10.48 19.31
N ARG A 22 -5.39 9.68 19.33
CA ARG A 22 -5.73 8.77 18.24
C ARG A 22 -6.30 9.51 17.03
N SER A 23 -7.02 10.62 17.25
CA SER A 23 -7.59 11.44 16.17
C SER A 23 -6.54 12.04 15.23
N LEU A 24 -5.40 12.50 15.77
CA LEU A 24 -4.28 13.05 14.99
C LEU A 24 -3.52 11.98 14.19
N ALA A 25 -3.50 10.73 14.65
CA ALA A 25 -2.88 9.61 13.94
C ALA A 25 -3.79 9.00 12.84
N HIS A 26 -5.10 9.24 12.91
CA HIS A 26 -6.11 8.61 12.04
C HIS A 26 -6.67 9.52 10.96
N SER A 27 -6.39 10.82 11.00
CA SER A 27 -6.82 11.77 9.97
C SER A 27 -5.70 12.03 8.97
N MET A 28 -6.02 11.86 7.69
CA MET A 28 -5.15 12.32 6.62
C MET A 28 -5.13 13.86 6.65
N GLY A 29 -4.01 14.46 7.02
CA GLY A 29 -3.85 15.91 7.07
C GLY A 29 -3.99 16.59 5.70
N GLU A 30 -4.00 17.93 5.70
CA GLU A 30 -4.00 18.72 4.46
C GLU A 30 -2.85 18.25 3.52
N GLY A 31 -3.20 17.89 2.28
CA GLY A 31 -2.25 17.39 1.28
C GLY A 31 -2.27 15.88 1.04
N GLY A 32 -2.99 15.11 1.85
CA GLY A 32 -3.31 13.74 1.48
C GLY A 32 -2.14 12.75 1.57
N LEU A 33 -2.00 11.91 0.54
CA LEU A 33 -0.88 10.97 0.38
C LEU A 33 0.42 11.66 -0.06
N ASP A 34 0.35 12.85 -0.69
CA ASP A 34 1.51 13.48 -1.32
C ASP A 34 2.66 13.81 -0.35
N PRO A 35 2.44 14.35 0.87
CA PRO A 35 3.51 14.57 1.85
C PRO A 35 4.29 13.31 2.21
N TRP A 36 3.62 12.16 2.26
CA TRP A 36 4.24 10.87 2.55
C TRP A 36 5.15 10.44 1.41
N LEU A 37 4.66 10.55 0.16
CA LEU A 37 5.44 10.19 -1.03
C LEU A 37 6.61 11.14 -1.25
N ARG A 38 6.46 12.45 -0.98
CA ARG A 38 7.57 13.42 -1.02
C ARG A 38 8.64 13.10 0.01
N THR A 39 8.24 12.75 1.23
CA THR A 39 9.19 12.37 2.30
C THR A 39 9.91 11.08 1.95
N ALA A 40 9.19 10.05 1.51
CA ALA A 40 9.79 8.78 1.08
C ALA A 40 10.77 8.99 -0.07
N ALA A 41 10.41 9.85 -1.02
CA ALA A 41 11.31 10.31 -2.06
C ALA A 41 12.58 10.92 -1.44
N ALA A 42 12.46 11.95 -0.62
CA ALA A 42 13.61 12.66 -0.06
C ALA A 42 14.61 11.75 0.68
N ILE A 43 14.13 10.73 1.41
CA ILE A 43 14.97 9.88 2.26
C ILE A 43 15.46 8.58 1.57
N LEU A 44 14.86 8.20 0.44
CA LEU A 44 15.32 7.05 -0.34
C LEU A 44 16.54 7.43 -1.18
N LYS A 45 17.57 6.59 -1.12
CA LYS A 45 18.67 6.60 -2.09
C LYS A 45 18.13 6.38 -3.52
N PRO A 46 18.84 6.85 -4.58
CA PRO A 46 18.52 6.48 -5.95
C PRO A 46 18.39 4.95 -6.11
N GLY A 47 17.36 4.48 -6.80
CA GLY A 47 17.07 3.04 -6.93
C GLY A 47 16.52 2.37 -5.66
N GLY A 48 16.33 3.11 -4.56
CA GLY A 48 15.68 2.61 -3.36
C GLY A 48 14.19 2.29 -3.58
N MET A 49 13.64 1.42 -2.73
CA MET A 49 12.31 0.86 -2.92
C MET A 49 11.28 1.43 -1.95
N LEU A 50 10.17 1.91 -2.49
CA LEU A 50 8.96 2.27 -1.75
C LEU A 50 8.03 1.04 -1.67
N HIS A 51 7.45 0.82 -0.50
CA HIS A 51 6.37 -0.14 -0.24
C HIS A 51 5.23 0.58 0.47
N LEU A 52 4.03 0.56 -0.11
CA LEU A 52 2.86 1.27 0.37
C LEU A 52 1.65 0.34 0.37
N ILE A 53 0.93 0.22 1.48
CA ILE A 53 -0.42 -0.36 1.45
C ILE A 53 -1.47 0.75 1.30
N TRP A 54 -2.43 0.58 0.40
CA TRP A 54 -3.45 1.59 0.10
C TRP A 54 -4.85 1.00 -0.15
N ARG A 55 -5.88 1.87 -0.12
CA ARG A 55 -7.24 1.52 -0.55
C ARG A 55 -7.33 1.53 -2.06
N THR A 56 -7.93 0.48 -2.64
CA THR A 56 -8.09 0.35 -4.10
C THR A 56 -8.87 1.51 -4.71
N GLU A 57 -9.92 1.99 -4.04
CA GLU A 57 -10.75 3.12 -4.52
C GLU A 57 -9.96 4.43 -4.70
N ARG A 58 -8.80 4.55 -4.02
CA ARG A 58 -7.91 5.72 -4.06
C ARG A 58 -6.58 5.42 -4.75
N LEU A 59 -6.52 4.37 -5.58
CA LEU A 59 -5.32 4.03 -6.35
C LEU A 59 -4.82 5.20 -7.22
N GLY A 60 -5.73 6.02 -7.74
CA GLY A 60 -5.39 7.21 -8.52
C GLY A 60 -4.43 8.15 -7.78
N ASP A 61 -4.60 8.32 -6.45
CA ASP A 61 -3.73 9.16 -5.63
C ASP A 61 -2.29 8.63 -5.57
N VAL A 62 -2.15 7.30 -5.54
CA VAL A 62 -0.83 6.64 -5.53
C VAL A 62 -0.14 6.86 -6.87
N ILE A 63 -0.86 6.62 -7.97
CA ILE A 63 -0.32 6.77 -9.32
C ILE A 63 0.10 8.23 -9.54
N ALA A 64 -0.78 9.19 -9.26
CA ALA A 64 -0.49 10.61 -9.40
C ALA A 64 0.68 11.05 -8.52
N GLY A 65 0.69 10.70 -7.24
CA GLY A 65 1.75 11.09 -6.32
C GLY A 65 3.12 10.43 -6.60
N CYS A 66 3.15 9.33 -7.36
CA CYS A 66 4.39 8.69 -7.79
C CYS A 66 5.01 9.35 -9.04
N GLN A 67 4.22 10.05 -9.85
CA GLN A 67 4.70 10.65 -11.10
C GLN A 67 5.92 11.56 -10.86
N GLY A 68 6.96 11.38 -11.69
CA GLY A 68 8.21 12.13 -11.60
C GLY A 68 9.12 11.78 -10.41
N ARG A 69 8.70 10.89 -9.50
CA ARG A 69 9.46 10.52 -8.28
C ARG A 69 9.80 9.03 -8.24
N PHE A 70 8.86 8.19 -8.64
CA PHE A 70 8.94 6.74 -8.63
C PHE A 70 8.44 6.16 -9.96
N GLY A 71 9.04 5.06 -10.39
CA GLY A 71 8.57 4.27 -11.53
C GLY A 71 8.71 2.78 -11.24
N GLY A 72 8.38 1.93 -12.21
CA GLY A 72 8.31 0.48 -11.99
C GLY A 72 7.32 0.12 -10.88
N LEU A 73 6.18 0.81 -10.86
CA LEU A 73 5.14 0.54 -9.87
C LEU A 73 4.60 -0.87 -10.12
N VAL A 74 4.57 -1.69 -9.08
CA VAL A 74 3.90 -2.98 -9.09
C VAL A 74 2.77 -2.94 -8.09
N ILE A 75 1.54 -3.04 -8.58
CA ILE A 75 0.33 -3.09 -7.77
C ILE A 75 0.02 -4.56 -7.49
N LEU A 76 -0.01 -4.94 -6.21
CA LEU A 76 -0.41 -6.25 -5.73
C LEU A 76 -1.81 -6.14 -5.08
N PRO A 77 -2.88 -6.58 -5.76
CA PRO A 77 -4.24 -6.58 -5.19
C PRO A 77 -4.36 -7.56 -4.02
N LEU A 78 -5.09 -7.16 -2.97
CA LEU A 78 -5.44 -8.01 -1.83
C LEU A 78 -6.96 -8.19 -1.77
N HIS A 79 -7.41 -9.43 -1.98
CA HIS A 79 -8.80 -9.83 -1.96
C HIS A 79 -9.13 -10.47 -0.62
N SER A 80 -10.22 -10.05 0.04
CA SER A 80 -10.65 -10.70 1.28
C SER A 80 -10.98 -12.17 1.03
N ARG A 81 -11.74 -12.44 -0.05
CA ARG A 81 -12.07 -13.80 -0.52
C ARG A 81 -11.95 -13.89 -2.04
N ALA A 82 -11.91 -15.12 -2.55
CA ALA A 82 -11.91 -15.38 -3.99
C ALA A 82 -13.20 -14.84 -4.64
N GLY A 83 -13.07 -14.23 -5.82
CA GLY A 83 -14.19 -13.63 -6.56
C GLY A 83 -14.67 -12.27 -6.05
N GLU A 84 -14.22 -11.81 -4.88
CA GLU A 84 -14.52 -10.47 -4.37
C GLU A 84 -13.54 -9.42 -4.95
N PRO A 85 -13.98 -8.16 -5.15
CA PRO A 85 -13.07 -7.06 -5.47
C PRO A 85 -11.99 -6.85 -4.39
N ALA A 86 -10.78 -6.47 -4.80
CA ALA A 86 -9.70 -6.16 -3.86
C ALA A 86 -10.01 -4.88 -3.06
N GLY A 87 -10.12 -4.99 -1.74
CA GLY A 87 -10.36 -3.84 -0.86
C GLY A 87 -9.10 -3.04 -0.52
N ARG A 88 -7.93 -3.69 -0.64
CA ARG A 88 -6.61 -3.09 -0.42
C ARG A 88 -5.65 -3.55 -1.50
N LEU A 89 -4.56 -2.81 -1.63
CA LEU A 89 -3.45 -3.15 -2.50
C LEU A 89 -2.13 -2.79 -1.83
N ILE A 90 -1.07 -3.51 -2.18
CA ILE A 90 0.30 -3.13 -1.83
C ILE A 90 0.98 -2.67 -3.12
N VAL A 91 1.54 -1.47 -3.09
CA VAL A 91 2.32 -0.90 -4.19
C VAL A 91 3.79 -0.98 -3.82
N ARG A 92 4.58 -1.58 -4.70
CA ARG A 92 6.04 -1.49 -4.70
C ARG A 92 6.48 -0.55 -5.81
N ALA A 93 7.41 0.36 -5.55
CA ALA A 93 7.91 1.28 -6.58
C ALA A 93 9.39 1.63 -6.38
N THR A 94 10.11 1.90 -7.46
CA THR A 94 11.55 2.21 -7.41
C THR A 94 11.78 3.70 -7.61
N ARG A 95 12.55 4.32 -6.70
CA ARG A 95 12.88 5.75 -6.77
C ARG A 95 13.70 6.07 -8.01
N GLY A 96 13.22 7.03 -8.80
CA GLY A 96 13.88 7.48 -10.04
C GLY A 96 13.76 6.52 -11.22
N SER A 97 13.06 5.38 -11.08
CA SER A 97 12.83 4.48 -12.19
C SER A 97 11.87 5.09 -13.23
N ARG A 98 12.00 4.65 -14.48
CA ARG A 98 11.08 4.94 -15.59
C ARG A 98 10.40 3.67 -16.13
N ALA A 99 10.60 2.53 -15.47
CA ALA A 99 9.98 1.28 -15.87
C ALA A 99 8.45 1.41 -15.85
N PRO A 100 7.73 0.70 -16.74
CA PRO A 100 6.28 0.76 -16.81
C PRO A 100 5.64 0.23 -15.52
N LEU A 101 4.40 0.64 -15.28
CA LEU A 101 3.57 0.09 -14.22
C LEU A 101 3.13 -1.33 -14.60
N ALA A 102 3.08 -2.22 -13.59
CA ALA A 102 2.55 -3.56 -13.70
C ALA A 102 1.50 -3.84 -12.61
N ILE A 103 0.59 -4.76 -12.90
CA ILE A 103 -0.34 -5.32 -11.92
C ILE A 103 0.05 -6.78 -11.74
N ALA A 104 0.30 -7.18 -10.50
CA ALA A 104 0.63 -8.55 -10.13
C ALA A 104 -0.64 -9.38 -9.90
N ASP A 105 -0.49 -10.70 -9.87
CA ASP A 105 -1.56 -11.60 -9.48
C ASP A 105 -2.04 -11.28 -8.06
N GLY A 106 -3.35 -11.20 -7.88
CA GLY A 106 -3.96 -10.86 -6.60
C GLY A 106 -3.75 -11.95 -5.55
N VAL A 107 -3.63 -11.54 -4.29
CA VAL A 107 -3.59 -12.47 -3.14
C VAL A 107 -4.96 -12.53 -2.48
N VAL A 108 -5.51 -13.74 -2.38
CA VAL A 108 -6.70 -14.02 -1.56
C VAL A 108 -6.28 -14.27 -0.12
N LEU A 109 -6.88 -13.54 0.82
CA LEU A 109 -6.50 -13.58 2.23
C LEU A 109 -7.19 -14.70 3.00
N HIS A 110 -8.48 -14.94 2.77
CA HIS A 110 -9.27 -15.91 3.53
C HIS A 110 -9.97 -16.94 2.61
N GLY A 111 -10.01 -18.19 3.08
CA GLY A 111 -10.81 -19.27 2.51
C GLY A 111 -12.24 -19.34 3.06
N GLU A 112 -12.96 -20.41 2.74
CA GLU A 112 -14.39 -20.60 3.05
C GLU A 112 -14.73 -20.55 4.55
N ASP A 113 -13.78 -20.90 5.44
CA ASP A 113 -13.95 -20.91 6.90
C ASP A 113 -13.43 -19.63 7.61
N ASN A 114 -13.19 -18.53 6.89
CA ASN A 114 -12.42 -17.35 7.35
C ASN A 114 -10.97 -17.65 7.77
N LYS A 115 -10.49 -18.89 7.62
CA LYS A 115 -9.08 -19.25 7.81
C LYS A 115 -8.23 -18.53 6.79
N ALA A 116 -7.07 -18.04 7.24
CA ALA A 116 -6.10 -17.43 6.35
C ALA A 116 -5.64 -18.46 5.30
N MET A 117 -5.54 -18.02 4.04
CA MET A 117 -4.94 -18.83 2.98
C MET A 117 -3.48 -19.15 3.32
N PRO A 118 -2.91 -20.28 2.88
CA PRO A 118 -1.56 -20.69 3.26
C PRO A 118 -0.48 -19.63 3.02
N LEU A 119 -0.56 -18.91 1.88
CA LEU A 119 0.35 -17.80 1.57
C LEU A 119 0.17 -16.63 2.54
N ALA A 120 -1.07 -16.26 2.85
CA ALA A 120 -1.38 -15.14 3.75
C ALA A 120 -0.93 -15.45 5.19
N ASP A 121 -1.21 -16.66 5.69
CA ASP A 121 -0.74 -17.12 7.00
C ASP A 121 0.79 -17.15 7.08
N ALA A 122 1.45 -17.74 6.06
CA ALA A 122 2.91 -17.78 6.03
C ALA A 122 3.53 -16.38 5.97
N ALA A 123 2.97 -15.46 5.18
CA ALA A 123 3.47 -14.09 5.09
C ALA A 123 3.29 -13.33 6.41
N LEU A 124 2.13 -13.43 7.07
CA LEU A 124 1.87 -12.82 8.37
C LEU A 124 2.81 -13.34 9.46
N ASN A 125 3.18 -14.62 9.39
CA ASN A 125 4.12 -15.26 10.31
C ASN A 125 5.59 -15.11 9.88
N GLY A 126 5.91 -14.29 8.88
CA GLY A 126 7.28 -14.05 8.41
C GLY A 126 7.96 -15.25 7.72
N LYS A 127 7.18 -16.26 7.34
CA LYS A 127 7.65 -17.51 6.70
C LYS A 127 7.57 -17.46 5.17
N ALA A 128 6.91 -16.46 4.59
CA ALA A 128 6.82 -16.26 3.15
C ALA A 128 6.95 -14.79 2.78
N ARG A 129 7.33 -14.53 1.52
CA ARG A 129 7.30 -13.19 0.91
C ARG A 129 6.04 -13.04 0.07
N LEU A 130 5.57 -11.81 -0.07
CA LEU A 130 4.50 -11.48 -1.00
C LEU A 130 4.97 -11.70 -2.45
N PRO A 131 4.09 -12.18 -3.35
CA PRO A 131 4.45 -12.63 -4.69
C PRO A 131 4.58 -11.45 -5.67
N PHE A 132 5.49 -10.53 -5.40
CA PHE A 132 5.83 -9.53 -6.40
C PHE A 132 6.61 -10.18 -7.55
N PRO A 133 6.32 -9.84 -8.82
CA PRO A 133 7.14 -10.23 -9.96
C PRO A 133 8.60 -9.82 -9.76
N ALA A 134 9.50 -10.60 -10.36
CA ALA A 134 10.94 -10.37 -10.35
C ALA A 134 11.29 -9.00 -10.93
#